data_AF-A0A3A9XWU6-F1
#
_entry.id   AF-A0A3A9XWU6-F1
#
_cell.length_a   1.000
_cell.length_b   1.000
_cell.length_c   1.000
_cell.angle_alpha   90.00
_cell.angle_beta   90.00
_cell.angle_gamma   90.00
#
_symmetry.space_group_name_H-M   'P 1'
#
loop_
_entity.id
_entity.type
_entity.pdbx_description
1 polymer ?
#
loop_
_entity_poly.entity_id
_entity_poly.type
_entity_poly.pdbx_seq_one_letter_code
_entity_poly.pdbx_strand_id
1 'polypeptide(L)'
;MKKGVLSILIATIGFFFTYKYHTLMYEIQNSLITGKEINFLFINDLASFRKLFKIVVIIVSLLSFYLGIMSVLKKSKIGIVGIILASILFISVFINFWKYFI
;
A
#
# COMPACT_ATOMS: atom_id res chain seq x y z
N MET A 1 -10.31 -21.42 -6.50
CA MET A 1 -10.97 -20.71 -5.38
C MET A 1 -9.96 -20.17 -4.36
N LYS A 2 -9.11 -20.99 -3.71
CA LYS A 2 -8.16 -20.51 -2.68
C LYS A 2 -7.27 -19.32 -3.10
N LYS A 3 -6.73 -19.33 -4.33
CA LYS A 3 -5.82 -18.27 -4.83
C LYS A 3 -6.50 -16.92 -5.04
N GLY A 4 -7.77 -16.89 -5.45
CA GLY A 4 -8.51 -15.65 -5.63
C GLY A 4 -8.80 -14.95 -4.30
N VAL A 5 -9.21 -15.72 -3.29
CA VAL A 5 -9.38 -15.19 -1.92
C VAL A 5 -8.05 -14.71 -1.35
N LEU A 6 -6.96 -15.45 -1.59
CA LEU A 6 -5.62 -15.06 -1.15
C LEU A 6 -5.14 -13.76 -1.82
N SER A 7 -5.41 -13.59 -3.12
CA SER A 7 -5.14 -12.34 -3.86
C SER A 7 -5.84 -11.15 -3.19
N ILE A 8 -7.13 -11.29 -2.86
CA ILE A 8 -7.91 -10.25 -2.18
C ILE A 8 -7.31 -9.95 -0.80
N LEU A 9 -7.06 -10.96 0.03
CA LEU A 9 -6.48 -10.77 1.37
C LEU A 9 -5.14 -10.03 1.33
N ILE A 10 -4.25 -10.41 0.41
CA ILE A 10 -2.96 -9.74 0.24
C ILE A 10 -3.15 -8.28 -0.21
N ALA A 11 -4.07 -8.01 -1.13
CA ALA A 11 -4.38 -6.64 -1.54
C ALA A 11 -4.93 -5.82 -0.36
N THR A 12 -5.84 -6.38 0.45
CA THR A 12 -6.39 -5.72 1.64
C THR A 12 -5.30 -5.39 2.67
N ILE A 13 -4.38 -6.32 2.91
CA ILE A 13 -3.21 -6.09 3.77
C ILE A 13 -2.35 -4.95 3.21
N GLY A 14 -2.11 -4.96 1.90
CA GLY A 14 -1.41 -3.87 1.22
C GLY A 14 -2.08 -2.51 1.43
N PHE A 15 -3.41 -2.43 1.26
CA PHE A 15 -4.17 -1.20 1.51
C PHE A 15 -4.07 -0.75 2.97
N PHE A 16 -4.11 -1.67 3.93
CA PHE A 16 -3.95 -1.35 5.34
C PHE A 16 -2.58 -0.72 5.63
N PHE A 17 -1.50 -1.31 5.09
CA PHE A 17 -0.16 -0.73 5.21
C PHE A 17 -0.05 0.62 4.52
N THR A 18 -0.62 0.76 3.31
CA THR A 18 -0.68 2.04 2.59
C THR A 18 -1.40 3.08 3.43
N TYR A 19 -2.56 2.76 4.04
CA TYR A 19 -3.30 3.66 4.92
C TYR A 19 -2.49 4.05 6.17
N LYS A 20 -1.81 3.11 6.82
CA LYS A 20 -0.98 3.40 8.01
C LYS A 20 0.23 4.27 7.68
N TYR A 21 0.92 3.98 6.57
CA TYR A 21 1.96 4.87 6.04
C TYR A 21 1.37 6.23 5.68
N HIS A 22 0.15 6.21 5.13
CA HIS A 22 -0.73 7.35 4.91
C HIS A 22 -1.43 7.89 6.18
N THR A 23 -1.00 7.52 7.39
CA THR A 23 -1.39 8.21 8.65
C THR A 23 -0.13 8.72 9.39
N LEU A 24 0.99 8.04 9.18
CA LEU A 24 2.28 8.39 9.75
C LEU A 24 2.91 9.65 9.13
N MET A 25 3.00 9.78 7.80
CA MET A 25 3.64 10.95 7.16
C MET A 25 2.93 12.29 7.44
N TYR A 26 1.61 12.33 7.67
CA TYR A 26 0.91 13.55 8.09
C TYR A 26 1.11 13.85 9.54
N GLU A 27 1.15 12.86 10.42
CA GLU A 27 1.55 13.11 11.80
C GLU A 27 2.94 13.75 11.82
N ILE A 28 3.88 13.22 11.02
CA ILE A 28 5.22 13.78 10.85
C ILE A 28 5.16 15.20 10.28
N GLN A 29 4.41 15.43 9.20
CA GLN A 29 4.28 16.77 8.62
C GLN A 29 3.62 17.78 9.58
N ASN A 30 2.57 17.38 10.28
CA ASN A 30 1.83 18.21 11.22
C ASN A 30 2.66 18.52 12.46
N SER A 31 3.49 17.58 12.92
CA SER A 31 4.42 17.80 14.03
C SER A 31 5.55 18.75 13.69
N LEU A 32 6.09 18.68 12.46
CA LEU A 32 7.06 19.65 11.94
C LEU A 32 6.47 21.07 11.90
N ILE A 33 5.17 21.19 11.60
CA ILE A 33 4.45 22.48 11.57
C ILE A 33 4.13 22.99 12.98
N THR A 34 3.79 22.09 13.91
CA THR A 34 3.35 22.44 15.28
C THR A 34 4.49 22.47 16.31
N GLY A 35 5.72 22.12 15.93
CA GLY A 35 6.89 22.09 16.82
C GLY A 35 6.84 21.00 17.89
N LYS A 36 5.93 20.03 17.78
CA LYS A 36 5.91 18.85 18.66
C LYS A 36 7.03 17.90 18.24
N GLU A 37 7.97 17.63 19.14
CA GLU A 37 8.99 16.61 18.93
C GLU A 37 8.34 15.22 18.89
N ILE A 38 8.18 14.67 17.68
CA ILE A 38 7.93 13.23 17.57
C ILE A 38 9.29 12.54 17.64
N ASN A 39 9.50 11.75 18.69
CA ASN A 39 10.63 10.84 18.83
C ASN A 39 10.52 9.69 17.82
N PHE A 40 10.78 9.98 16.55
CA PHE A 40 11.02 8.95 15.55
C PHE A 40 12.52 8.67 15.49
N LEU A 41 12.90 7.48 15.93
CA LEU A 41 14.25 6.90 15.78
C LEU A 41 14.80 6.91 14.34
N PHE A 42 13.94 7.19 13.34
CA PHE A 42 14.24 7.14 11.91
C PHE A 42 14.04 8.48 11.17
N ILE A 43 13.88 9.61 11.86
CA ILE A 43 13.65 10.91 11.19
C ILE A 43 14.78 11.28 10.21
N ASN A 44 16.02 10.91 10.54
CA ASN A 44 17.18 11.16 9.68
C ASN A 44 17.19 10.34 8.38
N ASP A 45 16.37 9.28 8.28
CA ASP A 45 16.36 8.36 7.14
C ASP A 45 14.97 8.22 6.50
N LEU A 46 14.12 9.24 6.69
CA LEU A 46 12.74 9.27 6.21
C LEU A 46 12.62 9.05 4.69
N ALA A 47 13.61 9.55 3.93
CA ALA A 47 13.68 9.36 2.48
C ALA A 47 13.93 7.89 2.10
N SER A 48 14.81 7.20 2.83
CA SER A 48 15.09 5.77 2.65
C SER A 48 13.90 4.92 3.07
N PHE A 49 13.27 5.26 4.19
CA PHE A 49 12.04 4.60 4.65
C PHE A 49 10.91 4.72 3.62
N ARG A 50 10.69 5.92 3.05
CA ARG A 50 9.70 6.14 1.98
C ARG A 50 10.00 5.29 0.74
N LYS A 51 11.27 5.19 0.33
CA LYS A 51 11.67 4.33 -0.80
C LYS A 51 11.41 2.86 -0.51
N LEU A 52 11.82 2.37 0.66
CA LEU A 52 11.59 0.99 1.09
C LEU A 52 10.10 0.66 1.14
N PHE A 53 9.29 1.54 1.73
CA PHE A 53 7.84 1.36 1.79
C PHE A 53 7.22 1.22 0.39
N LYS A 54 7.59 2.10 -0.54
CA LYS A 54 7.12 2.00 -1.93
C LYS A 54 7.49 0.66 -2.57
N ILE A 55 8.72 0.19 -2.40
CA ILE A 55 9.18 -1.10 -2.93
C ILE A 55 8.34 -2.25 -2.36
N VAL A 56 8.11 -2.26 -1.04
CA VAL A 56 7.30 -3.29 -0.37
C VAL A 56 5.88 -3.31 -0.92
N VAL A 57 5.21 -2.16 -1.03
CA VAL A 57 3.83 -2.11 -1.55
C VAL A 57 3.77 -2.53 -3.02
N ILE A 58 4.76 -2.15 -3.85
CA ILE A 58 4.86 -2.60 -5.24
C ILE A 58 4.95 -4.13 -5.29
N ILE A 59 5.82 -4.74 -4.49
CA ILE A 59 5.98 -6.21 -4.44
C ILE A 59 4.68 -6.88 -3.98
N VAL A 60 4.02 -6.35 -2.95
CA VAL A 60 2.73 -6.87 -2.45
C VAL A 60 1.65 -6.78 -3.52
N SER A 61 1.58 -5.66 -4.25
CA SER A 61 0.60 -5.47 -5.33
C SER A 61 0.86 -6.41 -6.50
N LEU A 62 2.11 -6.60 -6.93
CA LEU A 62 2.49 -7.56 -7.98
C LEU A 62 2.17 -9.00 -7.59
N LEU A 63 2.44 -9.38 -6.33
CA LEU A 63 2.11 -10.71 -5.81
C LEU A 63 0.60 -10.95 -5.82
N SER A 64 -0.19 -9.98 -5.35
CA SER A 64 -1.65 -10.07 -5.38
C SER A 64 -2.18 -10.14 -6.83
N PHE A 65 -1.61 -9.35 -7.73
CA PHE A 65 -1.97 -9.34 -9.15
C PHE A 65 -1.70 -10.71 -9.81
N TYR A 66 -0.53 -11.29 -9.57
CA TYR A 66 -0.17 -12.62 -10.06
C TYR A 66 -1.14 -13.70 -9.59
N LEU A 67 -1.47 -13.70 -8.29
CA LEU A 67 -2.45 -14.64 -7.72
C LEU A 67 -3.85 -14.42 -8.29
N GLY A 68 -4.23 -13.17 -8.57
CA GLY A 68 -5.45 -12.79 -9.24
C GLY A 68 -5.54 -13.40 -10.64
N ILE A 69 -4.50 -13.20 -11.47
CA ILE A 69 -4.40 -13.79 -12.82
C ILE A 69 -4.51 -15.31 -12.77
N MET A 70 -3.74 -15.97 -11.90
CA MET A 70 -3.81 -17.43 -11.72
C MET A 70 -5.23 -17.90 -11.37
N SER A 71 -5.99 -17.10 -10.62
CA SER A 71 -7.37 -17.43 -10.24
C SER A 71 -8.35 -17.24 -11.41
N VAL A 72 -8.16 -16.18 -12.22
CA VAL A 72 -8.97 -15.93 -13.43
C VAL A 72 -8.76 -17.03 -14.48
N LEU A 73 -7.52 -17.46 -14.70
CA LEU A 73 -7.21 -18.58 -15.60
C LEU A 73 -7.92 -19.88 -15.20
N LYS A 74 -8.22 -20.05 -13.91
CA LYS A 74 -9.03 -21.17 -13.38
C LYS A 74 -10.55 -20.88 -13.39
N LYS A 75 -11.00 -19.96 -14.23
CA LYS A 75 -12.41 -19.54 -14.41
C LYS A 75 -13.08 -19.01 -13.12
N SER A 76 -12.30 -18.54 -12.15
CA SER A 76 -12.85 -17.97 -10.92
C SER A 76 -13.09 -16.46 -11.07
N LYS A 77 -14.36 -16.04 -11.10
CA LYS A 77 -14.76 -14.62 -11.16
C LYS A 77 -14.17 -13.78 -10.02
N ILE A 78 -13.94 -14.39 -8.85
CA ILE A 78 -13.32 -13.76 -7.68
C ILE A 78 -11.90 -13.26 -7.99
N GLY A 79 -11.19 -13.90 -8.93
CA GLY A 79 -9.87 -13.45 -9.37
C GLY A 79 -9.87 -12.07 -10.00
N ILE A 80 -10.96 -11.68 -10.67
CA ILE A 80 -11.10 -10.36 -11.31
C ILE A 80 -11.10 -9.26 -10.25
N VAL A 81 -11.81 -9.48 -9.13
CA VAL A 81 -11.83 -8.54 -8.00
C VAL A 81 -10.43 -8.36 -7.41
N GLY A 82 -9.69 -9.46 -7.23
CA GLY A 82 -8.30 -9.41 -6.76
C GLY A 82 -7.38 -8.62 -7.69
N ILE A 83 -7.51 -8.80 -9.01
CA ILE A 83 -6.76 -8.03 -10.02
C ILE A 83 -7.07 -6.54 -9.92
N ILE A 84 -8.36 -6.18 -9.86
CA ILE A 84 -8.78 -4.77 -9.75
C ILE A 84 -8.20 -4.13 -8.49
N LEU A 85 -8.31 -4.80 -7.34
CA LEU A 85 -7.77 -4.32 -6.08
C LEU A 85 -6.24 -4.15 -6.13
N ALA A 86 -5.53 -5.12 -6.72
CA ALA A 86 -4.09 -5.04 -6.89
C ALA A 86 -3.65 -3.88 -7.79
N SER A 87 -4.38 -3.62 -8.88
CA SER A 87 -4.14 -2.48 -9.77
C SER A 87 -4.33 -1.15 -9.05
N ILE A 88 -5.42 -1.00 -8.29
CA ILE A 88 -5.67 0.20 -7.49
C ILE A 88 -4.56 0.38 -6.44
N LEU A 89 -4.16 -0.69 -5.76
CA LEU A 89 -3.06 -0.65 -4.79
C LEU A 89 -1.73 -0.22 -5.45
N PHE A 90 -1.42 -0.73 -6.65
CA PHE A 90 -0.21 -0.34 -7.38
C PHE A 90 -0.21 1.16 -7.73
N ILE A 91 -1.33 1.67 -8.26
CA ILE A 91 -1.49 3.09 -8.58
C ILE A 91 -1.37 3.95 -7.31
N SER A 92 -1.88 3.47 -6.18
CA SER A 92 -1.85 4.20 -4.90
C SER A 92 -0.45 4.52 -4.40
N VAL A 93 0.57 3.74 -4.80
CA VAL A 93 1.98 3.97 -4.42
C VAL A 93 2.55 5.25 -5.02
N PHE A 94 2.07 5.63 -6.20
CA PHE A 94 2.54 6.81 -6.92
C PHE A 94 1.76 8.07 -6.53
N ILE A 95 0.53 7.92 -6.05
CA ILE A 95 -0.31 9.03 -5.60
C ILE A 95 0.05 9.37 -4.17
N ASN A 96 0.54 10.60 -3.97
CA ASN A 96 0.85 11.11 -2.64
C ASN A 96 -0.45 11.65 -1.99
N PHE A 97 -1.40 10.77 -1.65
CA PHE A 97 -2.75 11.14 -1.14
C PHE A 97 -2.75 12.20 -0.04
N TRP A 98 -1.71 12.20 0.80
CA TRP A 98 -1.48 13.24 1.81
C TRP A 98 -1.54 14.68 1.33
N LYS A 99 -1.04 14.94 0.11
CA LYS A 99 -0.99 16.28 -0.45
C LYS A 99 -2.37 16.79 -0.88
N TYR A 100 -3.35 15.90 -1.02
CA TYR A 100 -4.69 16.21 -1.52
C TYR A 100 -5.74 16.27 -0.41
N PHE A 101 -5.35 16.05 0.84
CA PHE A 101 -6.18 16.26 2.03
C PHE A 101 -5.99 17.66 2.64
N ILE A 102 -5.31 18.57 1.93
CA ILE A 102 -5.12 20.00 2.24
C ILE A 102 -5.88 20.83 1.21
#